data_AF-F9WGR4-F1
#
_entry.id   AF-F9WGR4-F1
#
_cell.length_a   1.000
_cell.length_b   1.000
_cell.length_c   1.000
_cell.angle_alpha   90.00
_cell.angle_beta   90.00
_cell.angle_gamma   90.00
#
_symmetry.space_group_name_H-M   'P 1'
#
loop_
_entity.id
_entity.type
_entity.pdbx_description
1 polymer ?
#
loop_
_entity_poly.entity_id
_entity_poly.type
_entity_poly.pdbx_seq_one_letter_code
_entity_poly.pdbx_strand_id
1 'polypeptide(L)'
;MNVSRGLLQPTKSKALLGFSFRAVKWAPHPKRADTGGEDAFMSHLDAQGVFDGVSWWRNHVGVNSGLYSAALARSLHEVIEEVAAPATMSSLDLLQRAYDRSLAKGIPGTSTALVMTLQCSGGGACTSDGGETTEFINDVWTLQCW
;
A
#
# COMPACT_ATOMS: atom_id res chain seq x y z
N MET A 1 42.68 -28.03 27.83
CA MET A 1 41.54 -27.10 27.74
C MET A 1 41.43 -26.66 26.30
N ASN A 2 40.42 -27.16 25.58
CA ASN A 2 40.26 -26.94 24.15
C ASN A 2 39.20 -25.83 23.98
N VAL A 3 39.62 -24.63 23.60
CA VAL A 3 38.69 -23.53 23.33
C VAL A 3 38.30 -23.63 21.86
N SER A 4 37.16 -24.26 21.60
CA SER A 4 36.54 -24.26 20.28
C SER A 4 36.26 -22.81 19.89
N ARG A 5 36.98 -22.27 18.90
CA ARG A 5 36.56 -21.07 18.17
C ARG A 5 35.26 -21.41 17.47
N GLY A 6 34.14 -21.19 18.17
CA GLY A 6 32.83 -21.11 17.56
C GLY A 6 32.87 -19.97 16.57
N LEU A 7 33.08 -20.29 15.30
CA LEU A 7 32.86 -19.39 14.19
C LEU A 7 31.40 -18.94 14.34
N LEU A 8 31.18 -17.70 14.77
CA LEU A 8 29.87 -17.06 14.64
C LEU A 8 29.57 -17.04 13.16
N GLN A 9 28.84 -18.06 12.68
CA GLN A 9 28.25 -18.02 11.37
C GLN A 9 27.29 -16.82 11.40
N PRO A 10 27.46 -15.83 10.51
CA PRO A 10 26.44 -14.82 10.34
C PRO A 10 25.18 -15.58 9.95
N THR A 11 24.16 -15.58 10.81
CA THR A 11 22.83 -16.00 10.39
C THR A 11 22.49 -15.09 9.22
N LYS A 12 22.48 -15.61 7.98
CA LYS A 12 22.01 -14.88 6.80
C LYS A 12 20.61 -14.38 7.14
N SER A 13 20.50 -13.12 7.55
CA SER A 13 19.20 -12.50 7.78
C SER A 13 18.53 -12.46 6.42
N LYS A 14 17.48 -13.26 6.23
CA LYS A 14 16.66 -13.23 5.01
C LYS A 14 16.22 -11.78 4.81
N ALA A 15 16.77 -11.12 3.79
CA ALA A 15 16.34 -9.79 3.43
C ALA A 15 14.95 -9.92 2.82
N LEU A 16 13.92 -9.55 3.58
CA LEU A 16 12.58 -9.38 3.04
C LEU A 16 12.65 -8.27 1.99
N LEU A 17 12.18 -8.55 0.78
CA LEU A 17 12.04 -7.54 -0.25
C LEU A 17 11.03 -6.50 0.24
N GLY A 18 11.41 -5.24 0.21
CA GLY A 18 10.55 -4.16 0.69
C GLY A 18 11.02 -2.82 0.20
N PHE A 19 10.10 -1.87 0.16
CA PHE A 19 10.33 -0.47 -0.13
C PHE A 19 11.15 0.17 1.00
N SER A 20 12.43 -0.19 1.15
CA SER A 20 13.24 0.22 2.32
C SER A 20 13.54 1.71 2.34
N PHE A 21 13.66 2.32 1.16
CA PHE A 21 13.76 3.76 0.97
C PHE A 21 12.47 4.26 0.33
N ARG A 22 11.79 5.18 1.00
CA ARG A 22 10.50 5.73 0.57
C ARG A 22 10.55 7.24 0.68
N ALA A 23 10.13 7.92 -0.36
CA ALA A 23 9.94 9.36 -0.37
C ALA A 23 8.63 9.65 -1.08
N VAL A 24 7.84 10.55 -0.53
CA VAL A 24 6.59 10.99 -1.16
C VAL A 24 6.66 12.49 -1.36
N LYS A 25 6.31 12.91 -2.58
CA LYS A 25 6.05 14.31 -2.91
C LYS A 25 4.62 14.40 -3.38
N TRP A 26 3.87 15.28 -2.74
CA TRP A 26 2.47 15.51 -3.05
C TRP A 26 2.25 17.03 -3.16
N ALA A 27 1.49 17.45 -4.18
CA ALA A 27 1.23 18.85 -4.47
C ALA A 27 -0.23 19.00 -4.95
N PRO A 28 -1.13 19.54 -4.11
CA PRO A 28 -2.53 19.67 -4.46
C PRO A 28 -2.74 20.71 -5.56
N HIS A 29 -3.81 20.54 -6.33
CA HIS A 29 -4.27 21.58 -7.25
C HIS A 29 -4.55 22.89 -6.46
N PRO A 30 -4.11 24.08 -6.92
CA PRO A 30 -4.21 25.34 -6.15
C PRO A 30 -5.63 25.66 -5.65
N LYS A 31 -6.66 25.37 -6.47
CA LYS A 31 -8.08 25.56 -6.11
C LYS A 31 -8.58 24.66 -4.96
N ARG A 32 -7.79 23.68 -4.55
CA ARG A 32 -8.13 22.67 -3.52
C ARG A 32 -7.05 22.58 -2.43
N ALA A 33 -6.11 23.51 -2.39
CA ALA A 33 -5.01 23.50 -1.43
C ALA A 33 -5.50 23.73 0.01
N ASP A 34 -6.61 24.44 0.17
CA ASP A 34 -7.28 24.71 1.45
C ASP A 34 -7.78 23.44 2.14
N THR A 35 -8.22 22.45 1.37
CA THR A 35 -8.69 21.15 1.88
C THR A 35 -7.61 20.08 1.86
N GLY A 36 -6.39 20.41 1.41
CA GLY A 36 -5.35 19.42 1.18
C GLY A 36 -5.62 18.49 0.01
N GLY A 37 -6.24 18.97 -1.07
CA GLY A 37 -6.44 18.22 -2.31
C GLY A 37 -7.55 17.16 -2.27
N GLU A 38 -7.59 16.33 -3.32
CA GLU A 38 -8.50 15.18 -3.43
C GLU A 38 -7.74 13.85 -3.43
N ASP A 39 -6.42 13.92 -3.59
CA ASP A 39 -5.53 12.78 -3.67
C ASP A 39 -5.00 12.42 -2.28
N ALA A 40 -4.83 11.13 -2.03
CA ALA A 40 -4.15 10.58 -0.88
C ALA A 40 -3.15 9.51 -1.31
N PHE A 41 -2.23 9.17 -0.42
CA PHE A 41 -1.26 8.11 -0.64
C PHE A 41 -1.06 7.29 0.63
N MET A 42 -0.58 6.08 0.45
CA MET A 42 -0.15 5.18 1.51
C MET A 42 1.26 4.69 1.17
N SER A 43 2.19 4.77 2.13
CA SER A 43 3.56 4.31 1.93
C SER A 43 3.98 3.39 3.08
N HIS A 44 4.16 2.11 2.77
CA HIS A 44 4.57 1.07 3.71
C HIS A 44 5.81 0.30 3.18
N LEU A 45 6.45 -0.50 4.04
CA LEU A 45 7.57 -1.35 3.61
C LEU A 45 7.13 -2.38 2.55
N ASP A 46 5.92 -2.91 2.66
CA ASP A 46 5.44 -4.00 1.79
C ASP A 46 4.58 -3.52 0.61
N ALA A 47 4.04 -2.29 0.69
CA ALA A 47 3.15 -1.76 -0.33
C ALA A 47 3.22 -0.24 -0.47
N GLN A 48 2.93 0.24 -1.68
CA GLN A 48 2.64 1.64 -1.97
C GLN A 48 1.21 1.77 -2.50
N GLY A 49 0.54 2.86 -2.17
CA GLY A 49 -0.81 3.15 -2.65
C GLY A 49 -0.96 4.63 -3.03
N VAL A 50 -1.64 4.90 -4.13
CA VAL A 50 -2.06 6.24 -4.54
C VAL A 50 -3.55 6.20 -4.83
N PHE A 51 -4.27 7.18 -4.30
CA PHE A 51 -5.73 7.25 -4.35
C PHE A 51 -6.15 8.64 -4.80
N ASP A 52 -6.84 8.77 -5.91
CA ASP A 52 -7.32 10.07 -6.43
C ASP A 52 -8.85 10.13 -6.26
N GLY A 53 -9.30 11.03 -5.40
CA GLY A 53 -10.72 11.22 -5.07
C GLY A 53 -11.47 11.93 -6.19
N VAL A 54 -12.58 11.35 -6.63
CA VAL A 54 -13.31 11.86 -7.80
C VAL A 54 -13.91 13.24 -7.52
N SER A 55 -13.47 14.25 -8.27
CA SER A 55 -13.89 15.66 -8.09
C SER A 55 -15.39 15.93 -8.19
N TRP A 56 -16.14 15.03 -8.82
CA TRP A 56 -17.59 15.17 -9.00
C TRP A 56 -18.33 15.37 -7.67
N TRP A 57 -17.93 14.64 -6.62
CA TRP A 57 -18.54 14.68 -5.29
C TRP A 57 -18.54 16.08 -4.67
N ARG A 58 -17.39 16.77 -4.74
CA ARG A 58 -17.28 18.15 -4.25
C ARG A 58 -18.09 19.10 -5.12
N ASN A 59 -18.03 18.92 -6.44
CA ASN A 59 -18.61 19.85 -7.39
C ASN A 59 -20.15 19.78 -7.46
N HIS A 60 -20.77 18.63 -7.16
CA HIS A 60 -22.21 18.42 -7.34
C HIS A 60 -22.98 18.10 -6.04
N VAL A 61 -22.30 17.55 -5.03
CA VAL A 61 -22.94 17.13 -3.76
C VAL A 61 -22.35 17.88 -2.56
N GLY A 62 -21.28 18.67 -2.77
CA GLY A 62 -20.60 19.40 -1.69
C GLY A 62 -19.80 18.50 -0.73
N VAL A 63 -19.58 17.24 -1.10
CA VAL A 63 -18.81 16.25 -0.30
C VAL A 63 -17.33 16.37 -0.64
N ASN A 64 -16.47 16.45 0.39
CA ASN A 64 -15.03 16.46 0.17
C ASN A 64 -14.53 15.06 -0.26
N SER A 65 -14.28 14.88 -1.55
CA SER A 65 -13.72 13.67 -2.16
C SER A 65 -12.36 13.25 -1.59
N GLY A 66 -11.57 14.20 -1.09
CA GLY A 66 -10.31 13.93 -0.40
C GLY A 66 -10.49 13.12 0.91
N LEU A 67 -11.66 13.17 1.53
CA LEU A 67 -11.96 12.34 2.71
C LEU A 67 -12.04 10.86 2.34
N TYR A 68 -12.60 10.54 1.16
CA TYR A 68 -12.76 9.16 0.72
C TYR A 68 -11.43 8.54 0.29
N SER A 69 -10.62 9.26 -0.50
CA SER A 69 -9.27 8.80 -0.88
C SER A 69 -8.37 8.63 0.34
N ALA A 70 -8.42 9.57 1.31
CA ALA A 70 -7.68 9.45 2.57
C ALA A 70 -8.17 8.27 3.43
N ALA A 71 -9.47 7.99 3.43
CA ALA A 71 -10.02 6.84 4.14
C ALA A 71 -9.57 5.51 3.54
N LEU A 72 -9.52 5.40 2.21
CA LEU A 72 -8.97 4.23 1.52
C LEU A 72 -7.48 4.05 1.83
N ALA A 73 -6.68 5.12 1.75
CA ALA A 73 -5.25 5.09 2.07
C ALA A 73 -5.01 4.59 3.51
N ARG A 74 -5.78 5.13 4.46
CA ARG A 74 -5.72 4.70 5.86
C ARG A 74 -6.16 3.25 6.05
N SER A 75 -7.27 2.84 5.43
CA SER A 75 -7.75 1.46 5.52
C SER A 75 -6.75 0.47 4.95
N LEU A 76 -6.06 0.82 3.86
CA LEU A 76 -5.00 -0.01 3.29
C LEU A 76 -3.82 -0.16 4.25
N HIS A 77 -3.38 0.93 4.87
CA HIS A 77 -2.34 0.86 5.90
C HIS A 77 -2.75 -0.05 7.07
N GLU A 78 -3.96 0.13 7.59
CA GLU A 78 -4.49 -0.68 8.70
C GLU A 78 -4.58 -2.17 8.30
N VAL A 79 -4.96 -2.50 7.06
CA VAL A 79 -5.00 -3.89 6.56
C VAL A 79 -3.59 -4.48 6.51
N ILE A 80 -2.60 -3.72 6.05
CA ILE A 80 -1.21 -4.21 5.93
C ILE A 80 -0.62 -4.50 7.32
N GLU A 81 -0.85 -3.63 8.31
CA GLU A 81 -0.37 -3.83 9.69
C GLU A 81 -1.00 -5.06 10.36
N GLU A 82 -2.21 -5.45 9.96
CA GLU A 82 -2.91 -6.61 10.54
C GLU A 82 -2.53 -7.94 9.88
N VAL A 83 -2.04 -7.92 8.64
CA VAL A 83 -1.69 -9.13 7.90
C VAL A 83 -0.30 -9.61 8.31
N ALA A 84 -0.21 -10.85 8.78
CA ALA A 84 1.06 -11.42 9.25
C ALA A 84 2.14 -11.56 8.15
N ALA A 85 1.74 -11.68 6.88
CA ALA A 85 2.64 -11.78 5.73
C ALA A 85 2.09 -11.00 4.52
N PRO A 86 2.19 -9.65 4.52
CA PRO A 86 1.60 -8.83 3.45
C PRO A 86 2.22 -9.12 2.07
N ALA A 87 3.51 -9.49 2.04
CA ALA A 87 4.24 -9.87 0.83
C ALA A 87 3.70 -11.14 0.12
N THR A 88 2.82 -11.93 0.76
CA THR A 88 2.17 -13.09 0.14
C THR A 88 0.79 -12.78 -0.43
N MET A 89 0.28 -11.55 -0.25
CA MET A 89 -1.02 -11.12 -0.75
C MET A 89 -0.89 -10.33 -2.05
N SER A 90 -1.86 -10.50 -2.96
CA SER A 90 -1.92 -9.66 -4.16
C SER A 90 -2.28 -8.21 -3.80
N SER A 91 -1.85 -7.26 -4.63
CA SER A 91 -2.26 -5.86 -4.52
C SER A 91 -3.78 -5.71 -4.56
N LEU A 92 -4.46 -6.50 -5.40
CA LEU A 92 -5.92 -6.55 -5.47
C LEU A 92 -6.55 -7.03 -4.16
N ASP A 93 -6.04 -8.09 -3.52
CA ASP A 93 -6.60 -8.59 -2.26
C ASP A 93 -6.48 -7.57 -1.13
N LEU A 94 -5.32 -6.89 -1.04
CA LEU A 94 -5.11 -5.83 -0.06
C LEU A 94 -6.05 -4.64 -0.32
N LEU A 95 -6.20 -4.24 -1.58
CA LEU A 95 -7.09 -3.15 -1.98
C LEU A 95 -8.55 -3.50 -1.71
N GLN A 96 -8.99 -4.73 -1.98
CA GLN A 96 -10.36 -5.18 -1.72
C GLN A 96 -10.69 -5.12 -0.23
N ARG A 97 -9.79 -5.60 0.64
CA ARG A 97 -9.97 -5.49 2.10
C ARG A 97 -9.98 -4.04 2.58
N ALA A 98 -9.12 -3.20 2.02
CA ALA A 98 -9.09 -1.77 2.32
C ALA A 98 -10.40 -1.08 1.91
N TYR A 99 -10.95 -1.48 0.76
CA TYR A 99 -12.25 -1.03 0.25
C TYR A 99 -13.38 -1.45 1.20
N ASP A 100 -13.49 -2.74 1.56
CA ASP A 100 -14.54 -3.24 2.45
C ASP A 100 -14.51 -2.51 3.80
N ARG A 101 -13.31 -2.24 4.33
CA ARG A 101 -13.11 -1.45 5.55
C ARG A 101 -13.50 0.01 5.37
N SER A 102 -13.20 0.62 4.23
CA SER A 102 -13.62 2.00 3.92
C SER A 102 -15.13 2.12 3.76
N LEU A 103 -15.76 1.12 3.13
CA LEU A 103 -17.21 1.02 2.98
C LEU A 103 -17.90 0.95 4.35
N ALA A 104 -17.35 0.15 5.28
CA ALA A 104 -17.85 0.07 6.65
C ALA A 104 -17.74 1.39 7.43
N LYS A 105 -16.84 2.30 7.05
CA LYS A 105 -16.71 3.65 7.64
C LYS A 105 -17.80 4.61 7.17
N GLY A 106 -18.56 4.27 6.12
CA GLY A 106 -19.70 5.05 5.63
C GLY A 106 -19.34 6.43 5.10
N ILE A 107 -18.10 6.63 4.64
CA ILE A 107 -17.65 7.91 4.07
C ILE A 107 -18.14 7.98 2.63
N PRO A 108 -18.98 8.97 2.26
CA PRO A 108 -19.45 9.11 0.89
C PRO A 108 -18.31 9.55 -0.03
N GLY A 109 -18.19 8.90 -1.19
CA GLY A 109 -17.18 9.24 -2.17
C GLY A 109 -16.82 8.08 -3.08
N THR A 110 -16.00 8.40 -4.08
CA THR A 110 -15.34 7.42 -4.95
C THR A 110 -13.92 7.88 -5.21
N SER A 111 -13.05 6.94 -5.54
CA SER A 111 -11.65 7.22 -5.82
C SER A 111 -11.08 6.19 -6.79
N THR A 112 -10.22 6.63 -7.71
CA THR A 112 -9.33 5.73 -8.42
C THR A 112 -8.19 5.33 -7.48
N ALA A 113 -7.73 4.09 -7.58
CA ALA A 113 -6.71 3.53 -6.70
C ALA A 113 -5.66 2.78 -7.53
N LEU A 114 -4.39 3.05 -7.22
CA LEU A 114 -3.24 2.30 -7.67
C LEU A 114 -2.56 1.72 -6.43
N VAL A 115 -2.46 0.39 -6.35
CA VAL A 115 -1.74 -0.29 -5.26
C VAL A 115 -0.66 -1.17 -5.87
N MET A 116 0.54 -1.06 -5.30
CA MET A 116 1.72 -1.82 -5.70
C MET A 116 2.26 -2.56 -4.49
N THR A 117 2.51 -3.85 -4.63
CA THR A 117 3.17 -4.70 -3.62
C THR A 117 4.48 -5.27 -4.19
N LEU A 118 5.42 -5.60 -3.30
CA LEU A 118 6.59 -6.39 -3.68
C LEU A 118 6.35 -7.82 -3.22
N GLN A 119 6.11 -8.72 -4.17
CA GLN A 119 5.90 -10.13 -3.88
C GLN A 119 7.19 -10.92 -4.06
N CYS A 120 7.37 -11.93 -3.22
CA CYS A 120 8.36 -12.96 -3.47
C CYS A 120 7.71 -14.08 -4.29
N SER A 121 8.06 -14.18 -5.57
CA SER A 121 7.60 -15.26 -6.43
C SER A 121 8.35 -16.55 -6.06
N GLY A 122 7.72 -17.39 -5.24
CA GLY A 122 8.20 -18.72 -4.87
C GLY A 122 7.54 -19.20 -3.58
N GLY A 123 6.94 -20.40 -3.59
CA GLY A 123 6.30 -21.02 -2.40
C GLY A 123 7.27 -21.35 -1.25
N GLY A 124 8.46 -20.76 -1.23
CA GLY A 124 9.45 -20.81 -0.17
C GLY A 124 9.83 -19.39 0.25
N ALA A 125 10.16 -19.23 1.53
CA ALA A 125 10.63 -17.96 2.07
C ALA A 125 11.78 -17.38 1.22
N CYS A 126 11.57 -16.21 0.62
CA CYS A 126 12.50 -15.55 -0.29
C CYS A 126 13.92 -15.58 0.26
N THR A 127 14.76 -16.37 -0.40
CA THR A 127 16.19 -16.40 -0.18
C THR A 127 16.80 -15.48 -1.20
N SER A 128 17.51 -14.45 -0.74
CA SER A 128 18.35 -13.59 -1.56
C SER A 128 19.57 -14.35 -2.09
N ASP A 129 19.35 -15.43 -2.83
CA ASP A 129 20.38 -16.17 -3.55
C ASP A 129 20.16 -15.88 -5.05
N GLY A 130 20.67 -14.71 -5.47
CA GLY A 130 21.25 -14.48 -6.80
C GLY A 130 20.48 -14.83 -8.07
N GLY A 131 19.16 -15.06 -8.06
CA GLY A 131 18.46 -15.49 -9.28
C GLY A 131 16.93 -15.48 -9.28
N GLU A 132 16.24 -14.89 -8.29
CA GLU A 132 14.77 -14.87 -8.29
C GLU A 132 14.22 -13.63 -9.02
N THR A 133 13.37 -13.89 -10.01
CA THR A 133 12.65 -12.89 -10.80
C THR A 133 11.73 -12.07 -9.91
N THR A 134 11.99 -10.77 -9.82
CA THR A 134 11.05 -9.81 -9.21
C THR A 134 9.88 -9.63 -10.16
N GLU A 135 8.70 -10.10 -9.79
CA GLU A 135 7.47 -9.76 -10.53
C GLU A 135 6.87 -8.48 -9.94
N PHE A 136 6.84 -7.44 -10.77
CA PHE A 136 6.10 -6.23 -10.48
C PHE A 136 4.63 -6.49 -10.84
N ILE A 137 3.76 -6.61 -9.85
CA ILE A 137 2.32 -6.67 -10.08
C ILE A 137 1.75 -5.30 -9.76
N ASN A 138 1.28 -4.63 -10.81
CA ASN A 138 0.59 -3.35 -10.73
C ASN A 138 -0.89 -3.58 -11.03
N ASP A 139 -1.73 -3.29 -10.06
CA ASP A 139 -3.18 -3.34 -10.20
C ASP A 139 -3.74 -1.91 -10.14
N VAL A 140 -4.21 -1.40 -11.27
CA VAL A 140 -4.89 -0.09 -11.38
C VAL A 140 -6.39 -0.33 -11.39
N TRP A 141 -7.13 0.22 -10.42
CA TRP A 141 -8.58 0.06 -10.33
C TRP A 141 -9.31 1.37 -10.07
N THR A 142 -10.48 1.54 -10.66
CA THR A 142 -11.43 2.59 -10.26
C THR A 142 -12.47 1.96 -9.36
N LEU A 143 -12.45 2.29 -8.06
CA LEU A 143 -13.44 1.79 -7.11
C LEU A 143 -14.59 2.80 -7.00
N GLN A 144 -15.78 2.36 -7.41
CA GLN A 144 -17.02 3.12 -7.27
C GLN A 144 -17.86 2.52 -6.14
N CYS A 145 -18.11 3.31 -5.10
CA CYS A 145 -19.23 3.10 -4.18
C CYS A 145 -20.47 3.79 -4.75
N TRP A 146 -21.58 3.06 -4.85
CA TRP A 146 -22.93 3.58 -5.06
C TRP A 146 -23.73 3.46 -3.77
#